data_AF-A0AAV1HDY9-F1
#
_entry.id   AF-A0AAV1HDY9-F1
#
_cell.length_a   1.000
_cell.length_b   1.000
_cell.length_c   1.000
_cell.angle_alpha   90.00
_cell.angle_beta   90.00
_cell.angle_gamma   90.00
#
_symmetry.space_group_name_H-M   'P 1'
#
loop_
_entity.id
_entity.type
_entity.pdbx_description
1 polymer ?
#
loop_
_entity_poly.entity_id
_entity_poly.type
_entity_poly.pdbx_seq_one_letter_code
_entity_poly.pdbx_strand_id
1 'polypeptide(L)'
;MDKALVGMCVNERRLVKIPPHLAYGKRGYGDIIPPDSILHFDVLLLDVWNPEDGVQINTYHTPTICARKVEVSDFIRYHYNGTLLDGTLFDSSHTRMRTYDTYVGIGWLIAGMDQGLLGMCVGERRIITMPPSLGYGENGDGSDIPGQASLVFDVVLLDLHNPRDGITVTNQEVPESCTRKTVAGDFIRYHYNGSLLDGTFFDSSYSRNRTYDTYIGQGYVITGMDEGLIGVCVGEKRTITIPPHLAYGEEGTGSKIPGSAVLVFDVHIIDFHNPSDNTEILVTYKPEACDKQTKKGDFIKYHYNASLMDGTSIDSTYNYGKTYNIVLGTNQVVPGMEDGLKEMCVGERRHVVIPPHLGYGERGVTGEVPGSAVMVFDIELVEMEEGLPDGYMFIWNEDVSPDLFAEMDKDENKQVEPSEFTDYILRQVNEGKGRLAPGFDPYRIIENMFSNQDRNGDGKITEVEFKLKADEAAAHDEL
;
A
#
# COMPACT_ATOMS: atom_id res chain seq x y z
N MET A 1 -46.14 16.81 -53.57
CA MET A 1 -45.45 16.96 -52.27
C MET A 1 -43.96 16.68 -52.44
N ASP A 2 -43.58 15.60 -53.10
CA ASP A 2 -42.20 15.11 -53.28
C ASP A 2 -41.18 16.21 -53.62
N LYS A 3 -41.42 17.00 -54.67
CA LYS A 3 -40.54 18.12 -55.07
C LYS A 3 -40.32 19.16 -53.96
N ALA A 4 -41.31 19.36 -53.10
CA ALA A 4 -41.24 20.32 -52.01
C ALA A 4 -40.49 19.78 -50.79
N LEU A 5 -40.38 18.46 -50.64
CA LEU A 5 -39.62 17.81 -49.56
C LEU A 5 -38.13 17.69 -49.90
N VAL A 6 -37.79 17.56 -51.19
CA VAL A 6 -36.39 17.51 -51.64
C VAL A 6 -35.64 18.76 -51.18
N GLY A 7 -34.48 18.53 -50.56
CA GLY A 7 -33.62 19.59 -50.02
C GLY A 7 -34.16 20.25 -48.76
N MET A 8 -35.15 19.67 -48.08
CA MET A 8 -35.46 20.03 -46.70
C MET A 8 -34.41 19.44 -45.75
N CYS A 9 -33.96 20.22 -44.77
CA CYS A 9 -33.22 19.69 -43.63
C CYS A 9 -34.19 19.14 -42.57
N VAL A 10 -33.74 18.19 -41.75
CA VAL A 10 -34.48 17.79 -40.55
C VAL A 10 -34.70 19.02 -39.67
N ASN A 11 -35.85 19.11 -39.03
CA ASN A 11 -36.38 20.28 -38.31
C ASN A 11 -36.71 21.51 -39.17
N GLU A 12 -36.57 21.44 -40.50
CA GLU A 12 -37.04 22.50 -41.36
C GLU A 12 -38.56 22.50 -41.44
N ARG A 13 -39.16 23.68 -41.22
CA ARG A 13 -40.59 23.92 -41.45
C ARG A 13 -40.77 24.70 -42.75
N ARG A 14 -41.59 24.17 -43.66
CA ARG A 14 -41.81 24.74 -45.00
C ARG A 14 -43.31 24.83 -45.29
N LEU A 15 -43.76 26.04 -45.64
CA LEU A 15 -45.12 26.24 -46.14
C LEU A 15 -45.16 25.91 -47.64
N VAL A 16 -45.85 24.83 -47.99
CA VAL A 16 -45.95 24.32 -49.35
C VAL A 16 -47.30 24.69 -49.95
N LYS A 17 -47.29 25.40 -51.09
CA LYS A 17 -48.47 25.69 -51.89
C LYS A 17 -48.49 24.82 -53.14
N ILE A 18 -49.50 23.98 -53.28
CA ILE A 18 -49.64 23.07 -54.42
C ILE A 18 -50.74 23.60 -55.34
N PRO A 19 -50.41 24.04 -56.57
CA PRO A 19 -51.40 24.53 -57.51
C PRO A 19 -52.33 23.38 -57.98
N PRO A 20 -53.54 23.68 -58.45
CA PRO A 20 -54.56 22.65 -58.69
C PRO A 20 -54.12 21.56 -59.68
N HIS A 21 -53.32 21.91 -60.70
CA HIS A 21 -52.82 20.96 -61.70
C HIS A 21 -51.79 19.94 -61.16
N LEU A 22 -51.20 20.18 -59.98
CA LEU A 22 -50.34 19.24 -59.26
C LEU A 22 -51.05 18.61 -58.04
N ALA A 23 -52.32 18.98 -57.79
CA ALA A 23 -53.20 18.46 -56.75
C ALA A 23 -54.35 17.68 -57.40
N TYR A 24 -55.61 17.95 -57.02
CA TYR A 24 -56.81 17.23 -57.49
C TYR A 24 -57.50 17.85 -58.72
N GLY A 25 -56.90 18.90 -59.30
CA GLY A 25 -57.34 19.53 -60.54
C GLY A 25 -58.80 19.99 -60.56
N LYS A 26 -59.39 20.01 -61.76
CA LYS A 26 -60.77 20.46 -62.03
C LYS A 26 -61.87 19.55 -61.47
N ARG A 27 -61.51 18.36 -60.97
CA ARG A 27 -62.49 17.41 -60.42
C ARG A 27 -62.63 17.53 -58.91
N GLY A 28 -61.58 17.97 -58.21
CA GLY A 28 -61.55 17.91 -56.75
C GLY A 28 -61.42 16.47 -56.24
N TYR A 29 -61.65 16.27 -54.94
CA TYR A 29 -61.64 14.95 -54.30
C TYR A 29 -62.81 14.78 -53.34
N GLY A 30 -63.80 13.99 -53.76
CA GLY A 30 -65.07 13.81 -53.04
C GLY A 30 -65.71 15.16 -52.70
N ASP A 31 -66.29 15.25 -51.51
CA ASP A 31 -66.87 16.49 -50.97
C ASP A 31 -65.86 17.28 -50.10
N ILE A 32 -64.62 16.82 -50.01
CA ILE A 32 -63.61 17.36 -49.09
C ILE A 32 -62.80 18.47 -49.76
N ILE A 33 -62.41 18.26 -51.02
CA ILE A 33 -61.55 19.19 -51.75
C ILE A 33 -62.29 19.68 -52.99
N PRO A 34 -62.73 20.96 -53.02
CA PRO A 34 -63.41 21.53 -54.17
C PRO A 34 -62.53 21.51 -55.44
N PRO A 35 -63.15 21.46 -56.63
CA PRO A 35 -62.48 21.71 -57.89
C PRO A 35 -61.58 22.95 -57.87
N ASP A 36 -60.44 22.87 -58.56
CA ASP A 36 -59.52 24.00 -58.76
C ASP A 36 -58.94 24.63 -57.47
N SER A 37 -58.94 23.88 -56.36
CA SER A 37 -58.38 24.34 -55.08
C SER A 37 -56.84 24.34 -55.07
N ILE A 38 -56.24 25.42 -54.54
CA ILE A 38 -54.83 25.46 -54.15
C ILE A 38 -54.71 24.83 -52.76
N LEU A 39 -53.87 23.82 -52.61
CA LEU A 39 -53.63 23.21 -51.31
C LEU A 39 -52.47 23.90 -50.60
N HIS A 40 -52.66 24.21 -49.32
CA HIS A 40 -51.64 24.77 -48.44
C HIS A 40 -51.29 23.73 -47.39
N PHE A 41 -50.02 23.35 -47.33
CA PHE A 41 -49.49 22.44 -46.31
C PHE A 41 -48.43 23.17 -45.51
N ASP A 42 -48.51 23.04 -44.19
CA ASP A 42 -47.44 23.41 -43.29
C ASP A 42 -46.71 22.13 -42.90
N VAL A 43 -45.51 21.95 -43.44
CA VAL A 43 -44.76 20.70 -43.35
C VAL A 43 -43.55 20.90 -42.46
N LEU A 44 -43.38 20.04 -41.47
CA LEU A 44 -42.17 19.92 -40.66
C LEU A 44 -41.49 18.59 -41.00
N LEU A 45 -40.24 18.63 -41.45
CA LEU A 45 -39.49 17.39 -41.71
C LEU A 45 -38.88 16.88 -40.39
N LEU A 46 -39.38 15.72 -39.92
CA LEU A 46 -38.94 15.12 -38.66
C LEU A 46 -37.78 14.13 -38.84
N ASP A 47 -37.73 13.45 -39.98
CA ASP A 47 -36.79 12.35 -40.21
C ASP A 47 -36.50 12.17 -41.70
N VAL A 48 -35.33 11.62 -42.01
CA VAL A 48 -34.89 11.27 -43.35
C VAL A 48 -33.84 10.15 -43.29
N TRP A 49 -34.08 9.07 -44.04
CA TRP A 49 -33.17 7.94 -44.15
C TRP A 49 -33.37 7.20 -45.48
N ASN A 50 -32.39 6.37 -45.85
CA ASN A 50 -32.39 5.48 -47.00
C ASN A 50 -32.20 4.03 -46.53
N PRO A 51 -32.85 3.02 -47.14
CA PRO A 51 -32.59 1.60 -46.84
C PRO A 51 -31.11 1.16 -46.88
N GLU A 52 -30.26 1.87 -47.61
CA GLU A 52 -28.81 1.63 -47.68
C GLU A 52 -28.02 2.29 -46.53
N ASP A 53 -28.65 3.15 -45.73
CA ASP A 53 -27.98 3.82 -44.62
C ASP A 53 -27.55 2.79 -43.56
N GLY A 54 -26.33 2.97 -43.06
CA GLY A 54 -25.78 2.22 -41.93
C GLY A 54 -25.73 3.06 -40.67
N VAL A 55 -25.10 2.52 -39.63
CA VAL A 55 -24.78 3.30 -38.42
C VAL A 55 -23.77 4.39 -38.75
N GLN A 56 -24.07 5.61 -38.36
CA GLN A 56 -23.15 6.73 -38.42
C GLN A 56 -22.59 7.00 -37.02
N ILE A 57 -21.26 7.10 -36.93
CA ILE A 57 -20.55 7.34 -35.68
C ILE A 57 -19.80 8.65 -35.78
N ASN A 58 -20.11 9.60 -34.90
CA ASN A 58 -19.40 10.86 -34.77
C ASN A 58 -18.77 10.96 -33.37
N THR A 59 -17.47 10.67 -33.29
CA THR A 59 -16.70 10.80 -32.06
C THR A 59 -16.24 12.24 -31.88
N TYR A 60 -16.68 12.88 -30.80
CA TYR A 60 -16.36 14.29 -30.52
C TYR A 60 -15.46 14.49 -29.30
N HIS A 61 -15.22 13.45 -28.51
CA HIS A 61 -14.25 13.46 -27.42
C HIS A 61 -13.57 12.10 -27.31
N THR A 62 -12.24 12.08 -27.36
CA THR A 62 -11.44 10.87 -27.13
C THR A 62 -10.48 11.12 -25.97
N PRO A 63 -10.40 10.22 -24.98
CA PRO A 63 -9.44 10.34 -23.88
C PRO A 63 -8.01 10.31 -24.41
N THR A 64 -7.09 10.93 -23.68
CA THR A 64 -5.65 10.93 -24.03
C THR A 64 -5.04 9.54 -23.98
N ILE A 65 -5.53 8.68 -23.09
CA ILE A 65 -5.09 7.30 -22.91
C ILE A 65 -6.25 6.38 -23.31
N CYS A 66 -5.99 5.47 -24.23
CA CYS A 66 -6.90 4.40 -24.61
C CYS A 66 -6.13 3.08 -24.61
N ALA A 67 -6.00 2.48 -23.43
CA ALA A 67 -5.26 1.23 -23.25
C ALA A 67 -5.95 0.05 -23.96
N ARG A 68 -7.29 0.07 -23.99
CA ARG A 68 -8.14 -0.95 -24.60
C ARG A 68 -9.36 -0.31 -25.22
N LYS A 69 -9.84 -0.90 -26.30
CA LYS A 69 -11.11 -0.56 -26.96
C LYS A 69 -12.15 -1.63 -26.72
N VAL A 70 -13.42 -1.25 -26.75
CA VAL A 70 -14.54 -2.21 -26.67
C VAL A 70 -14.45 -3.22 -27.81
N GLU A 71 -14.42 -4.51 -27.45
CA GLU A 71 -14.49 -5.63 -28.38
C GLU A 71 -15.80 -6.42 -28.20
N VAL A 72 -16.06 -7.34 -29.12
CA VAL A 72 -17.22 -8.24 -29.04
C VAL A 72 -17.12 -9.09 -27.77
N SER A 73 -18.25 -9.28 -27.08
CA SER A 73 -18.39 -10.00 -25.80
C SER A 73 -17.90 -9.26 -24.56
N ASP A 74 -17.45 -8.03 -24.70
CA ASP A 74 -17.09 -7.22 -23.54
C ASP A 74 -18.33 -6.71 -22.80
N PHE A 75 -18.23 -6.68 -21.48
CA PHE A 75 -19.17 -6.00 -20.60
C PHE A 75 -18.76 -4.53 -20.48
N ILE A 76 -19.72 -3.64 -20.73
CA ILE A 76 -19.52 -2.20 -20.65
C ILE A 76 -20.51 -1.55 -19.70
N ARG A 77 -20.13 -0.38 -19.20
CA ARG A 77 -21.00 0.54 -18.47
C ARG A 77 -20.91 1.89 -19.13
N TYR A 78 -22.05 2.44 -19.54
CA TYR A 78 -22.09 3.72 -20.23
C TYR A 78 -23.31 4.53 -19.82
N HIS A 79 -23.19 5.84 -20.01
CA HIS A 79 -24.35 6.72 -20.03
C HIS A 79 -24.70 7.11 -21.46
N TYR A 80 -26.00 7.30 -21.71
CA TYR A 80 -26.52 7.85 -22.94
C TYR A 80 -27.70 8.81 -22.71
N ASN A 81 -27.93 9.65 -23.72
CA ASN A 81 -29.20 10.30 -24.04
C ASN A 81 -29.68 9.82 -25.41
N GLY A 82 -30.92 9.31 -25.49
CA GLY A 82 -31.54 8.83 -26.71
C GLY A 82 -32.58 9.83 -27.22
N THR A 83 -32.38 10.34 -28.43
CA THR A 83 -33.28 11.27 -29.10
C THR A 83 -33.69 10.76 -30.47
N LEU A 84 -34.83 11.23 -30.97
CA LEU A 84 -35.16 11.15 -32.38
C LEU A 84 -34.26 12.10 -33.19
N LEU A 85 -34.27 11.99 -34.52
CA LEU A 85 -33.45 12.83 -35.40
C LEU A 85 -33.82 14.32 -35.31
N ASP A 86 -35.06 14.63 -34.93
CA ASP A 86 -35.55 15.98 -34.66
C ASP A 86 -35.08 16.56 -33.31
N GLY A 87 -34.42 15.75 -32.46
CA GLY A 87 -33.93 16.13 -31.13
C GLY A 87 -34.90 15.85 -29.98
N THR A 88 -36.07 15.27 -30.24
CA THR A 88 -37.02 14.85 -29.19
C THR A 88 -36.40 13.75 -28.36
N LEU A 89 -36.19 14.00 -27.05
CA LEU A 89 -35.67 13.01 -26.09
C LEU A 89 -36.74 11.96 -25.78
N PHE A 90 -36.41 10.68 -25.97
CA PHE A 90 -37.27 9.56 -25.58
C PHE A 90 -36.76 8.81 -24.35
N ASP A 91 -35.44 8.75 -24.12
CA ASP A 91 -34.87 8.08 -22.95
C ASP A 91 -33.50 8.65 -22.57
N SER A 92 -33.15 8.52 -21.28
CA SER A 92 -31.84 8.89 -20.77
C SER A 92 -31.44 8.00 -19.61
N SER A 93 -30.19 7.56 -19.61
CA SER A 93 -29.59 6.90 -18.43
C SER A 93 -29.32 7.89 -17.29
N HIS A 94 -29.07 9.16 -17.60
CA HIS A 94 -28.77 10.19 -16.61
C HIS A 94 -30.00 10.53 -15.76
N THR A 95 -31.19 10.58 -16.36
CA THR A 95 -32.45 10.83 -15.62
C THR A 95 -32.78 9.69 -14.65
N ARG A 96 -32.31 8.48 -14.94
CA ARG A 96 -32.46 7.30 -14.07
C ARG A 96 -31.35 7.17 -13.02
N MET A 97 -30.35 8.06 -13.05
CA MET A 97 -29.19 8.05 -12.14
C MET A 97 -28.48 6.69 -12.07
N ARG A 98 -28.50 5.94 -13.17
CA ARG A 98 -27.82 4.64 -13.28
C ARG A 98 -27.25 4.46 -14.67
N THR A 99 -26.14 3.76 -14.76
CA THR A 99 -25.53 3.38 -16.04
C THR A 99 -26.39 2.36 -16.75
N TYR A 100 -26.21 2.25 -18.06
CA TYR A 100 -26.67 1.10 -18.82
C TYR A 100 -25.52 0.11 -18.91
N ASP A 101 -25.78 -1.10 -18.46
CA ASP A 101 -24.77 -2.13 -18.21
C ASP A 101 -25.13 -3.34 -19.07
N THR A 102 -24.24 -3.75 -19.96
CA THR A 102 -24.57 -4.77 -20.97
C THR A 102 -23.32 -5.37 -21.61
N TYR A 103 -23.53 -6.43 -22.38
CA TYR A 103 -22.54 -7.01 -23.27
C TYR A 103 -22.68 -6.45 -24.70
N VAL A 104 -21.56 -6.16 -25.35
CA VAL A 104 -21.53 -5.59 -26.70
C VAL A 104 -21.30 -6.65 -27.76
N GLY A 105 -22.02 -6.55 -28.87
CA GLY A 105 -21.76 -7.34 -30.09
C GLY A 105 -22.26 -8.77 -30.02
N ILE A 106 -23.14 -9.08 -29.05
CA ILE A 106 -23.75 -10.40 -28.88
C ILE A 106 -25.27 -10.39 -29.12
N GLY A 107 -25.84 -9.30 -29.63
CA GLY A 107 -27.25 -9.20 -30.02
C GLY A 107 -28.21 -8.89 -28.88
N TRP A 108 -27.71 -8.37 -27.75
CA TRP A 108 -28.54 -7.95 -26.61
C TRP A 108 -29.07 -6.53 -26.76
N LEU A 109 -28.41 -5.72 -27.60
CA LEU A 109 -28.82 -4.37 -27.94
C LEU A 109 -29.50 -4.35 -29.31
N ILE A 110 -30.18 -3.24 -29.61
CA ILE A 110 -30.54 -2.93 -31.00
C ILE A 110 -29.27 -2.92 -31.85
N ALA A 111 -29.36 -3.44 -33.07
CA ALA A 111 -28.20 -3.72 -33.92
C ALA A 111 -27.31 -2.48 -34.14
N GLY A 112 -27.92 -1.29 -34.21
CA GLY A 112 -27.19 -0.04 -34.38
C GLY A 112 -26.34 0.34 -33.17
N MET A 113 -26.80 0.06 -31.95
CA MET A 113 -26.01 0.28 -30.73
C MET A 113 -24.88 -0.75 -30.59
N ASP A 114 -25.15 -2.02 -30.88
CA ASP A 114 -24.12 -3.07 -30.89
C ASP A 114 -22.97 -2.71 -31.83
N GLN A 115 -23.27 -2.16 -33.01
CA GLN A 115 -22.25 -1.68 -33.96
C GLN A 115 -21.59 -0.36 -33.52
N GLY A 116 -22.36 0.59 -33.00
CA GLY A 116 -21.88 1.93 -32.67
C GLY A 116 -20.97 2.01 -31.44
N LEU A 117 -21.15 1.10 -30.49
CA LEU A 117 -20.37 1.02 -29.24
C LEU A 117 -19.00 0.35 -29.44
N LEU A 118 -18.85 -0.49 -30.47
CA LEU A 118 -17.57 -1.15 -30.75
C LEU A 118 -16.45 -0.13 -31.00
N GLY A 119 -15.26 -0.46 -30.52
CA GLY A 119 -14.09 0.40 -30.68
C GLY A 119 -14.07 1.65 -29.79
N MET A 120 -15.02 1.83 -28.86
CA MET A 120 -14.98 2.92 -27.88
C MET A 120 -13.84 2.75 -26.88
N CYS A 121 -13.25 3.88 -26.47
CA CYS A 121 -12.34 3.96 -25.32
C CYS A 121 -13.09 4.43 -24.06
N VAL A 122 -12.66 4.01 -22.87
CA VAL A 122 -13.27 4.50 -21.62
C VAL A 122 -13.03 6.01 -21.46
N GLY A 123 -14.09 6.76 -21.14
CA GLY A 123 -14.11 8.23 -21.13
C GLY A 123 -14.39 8.88 -22.49
N GLU A 124 -14.47 8.09 -23.57
CA GLU A 124 -14.82 8.58 -24.90
C GLU A 124 -16.29 9.01 -24.98
N ARG A 125 -16.56 10.06 -25.76
CA ARG A 125 -17.92 10.48 -26.10
C ARG A 125 -18.16 10.51 -27.60
N ARG A 126 -19.27 9.93 -28.03
CA ARG A 126 -19.66 9.86 -29.44
C ARG A 126 -21.17 9.91 -29.61
N ILE A 127 -21.58 10.38 -30.77
CA ILE A 127 -22.96 10.31 -31.24
C ILE A 127 -23.08 9.12 -32.18
N ILE A 128 -24.05 8.26 -31.93
CA ILE A 128 -24.41 7.10 -32.74
C ILE A 128 -25.77 7.37 -33.36
N THR A 129 -25.83 7.51 -34.68
CA THR A 129 -27.09 7.68 -35.43
C THR A 129 -27.37 6.42 -36.23
N MET A 130 -28.59 5.90 -36.16
CA MET A 130 -28.97 4.68 -36.86
C MET A 130 -30.35 4.80 -37.52
N PRO A 131 -30.53 4.22 -38.71
CA PRO A 131 -31.83 4.15 -39.37
C PRO A 131 -32.74 3.15 -38.64
N PRO A 132 -34.06 3.16 -38.94
CA PRO A 132 -35.03 2.32 -38.25
C PRO A 132 -34.74 0.83 -38.38
N SER A 133 -34.17 0.38 -39.50
CA SER A 133 -33.79 -1.02 -39.75
C SER A 133 -32.76 -1.57 -38.77
N LEU A 134 -31.98 -0.69 -38.12
CA LEU A 134 -30.99 -1.03 -37.10
C LEU A 134 -31.44 -0.62 -35.68
N GLY A 135 -32.62 -0.01 -35.56
CA GLY A 135 -33.30 0.35 -34.31
C GLY A 135 -34.55 -0.51 -34.08
N TYR A 136 -35.72 0.12 -34.02
CA TYR A 136 -37.01 -0.52 -33.71
C TYR A 136 -37.90 -0.80 -34.94
N GLY A 137 -37.39 -0.57 -36.15
CA GLY A 137 -38.03 -0.92 -37.41
C GLY A 137 -39.36 -0.21 -37.66
N GLU A 138 -40.24 -0.85 -38.43
CA GLU A 138 -41.53 -0.28 -38.86
C GLU A 138 -42.52 -0.08 -37.71
N ASN A 139 -42.38 -0.84 -36.62
CA ASN A 139 -43.34 -0.84 -35.53
C ASN A 139 -43.01 0.19 -34.44
N GLY A 140 -41.74 0.60 -34.33
CA GLY A 140 -41.29 1.46 -33.23
C GLY A 140 -41.27 0.73 -31.88
N ASP A 141 -41.23 1.48 -30.79
CA ASP A 141 -41.27 0.95 -29.43
C ASP A 141 -42.10 1.85 -28.50
N GLY A 142 -43.12 1.26 -27.88
CA GLY A 142 -44.02 1.95 -26.97
C GLY A 142 -44.71 3.17 -27.58
N SER A 143 -44.92 4.20 -26.75
CA SER A 143 -45.45 5.51 -27.18
C SER A 143 -44.38 6.49 -27.61
N ASP A 144 -43.13 6.21 -27.24
CA ASP A 144 -42.06 7.22 -27.24
C ASP A 144 -41.22 7.15 -28.51
N ILE A 145 -41.17 5.97 -29.16
CA ILE A 145 -40.43 5.76 -30.40
C ILE A 145 -41.42 5.39 -31.52
N PRO A 146 -41.70 6.31 -32.45
CA PRO A 146 -42.56 6.02 -33.59
C PRO A 146 -41.98 4.94 -34.50
N GLY A 147 -42.87 4.26 -35.23
CA GLY A 147 -42.47 3.39 -36.34
C GLY A 147 -41.69 4.15 -37.40
N GLN A 148 -40.66 3.50 -37.95
CA GLN A 148 -39.75 4.08 -38.95
C GLN A 148 -38.95 5.30 -38.48
N ALA A 149 -38.76 5.46 -37.17
CA ALA A 149 -37.92 6.53 -36.61
C ALA A 149 -36.42 6.17 -36.60
N SER A 150 -35.60 7.08 -37.10
CA SER A 150 -34.15 7.09 -36.91
C SER A 150 -33.82 7.52 -35.48
N LEU A 151 -32.82 6.86 -34.88
CA LEU A 151 -32.43 7.10 -33.50
C LEU A 151 -31.05 7.74 -33.43
N VAL A 152 -30.88 8.63 -32.46
CA VAL A 152 -29.62 9.29 -32.16
C VAL A 152 -29.30 9.06 -30.69
N PHE A 153 -28.13 8.50 -30.41
CA PHE A 153 -27.63 8.29 -29.06
C PHE A 153 -26.35 9.07 -28.83
N ASP A 154 -26.36 10.01 -27.90
CA ASP A 154 -25.15 10.65 -27.36
C ASP A 154 -24.65 9.82 -26.18
N VAL A 155 -23.48 9.20 -26.31
CA VAL A 155 -22.95 8.16 -25.42
C VAL A 155 -21.62 8.60 -24.80
N VAL A 156 -21.44 8.30 -23.51
CA VAL A 156 -20.15 8.30 -22.82
C VAL A 156 -19.86 6.92 -22.21
N LEU A 157 -18.74 6.32 -22.57
CA LEU A 157 -18.30 5.05 -22.00
C LEU A 157 -17.60 5.31 -20.66
N LEU A 158 -17.96 4.56 -19.62
CA LEU A 158 -17.41 4.72 -18.27
C LEU A 158 -16.57 3.52 -17.83
N ASP A 159 -16.91 2.32 -18.31
CA ASP A 159 -16.24 1.11 -17.88
C ASP A 159 -16.26 0.02 -18.96
N LEU A 160 -15.27 -0.87 -18.89
CA LEU A 160 -15.02 -1.93 -19.85
C LEU A 160 -14.24 -3.08 -19.21
N HIS A 161 -14.78 -4.30 -19.25
CA HIS A 161 -14.05 -5.53 -18.95
C HIS A 161 -14.62 -6.73 -19.70
N ASN A 162 -13.84 -7.81 -19.79
CA ASN A 162 -14.33 -9.13 -20.14
C ASN A 162 -14.45 -9.98 -18.86
N PRO A 163 -15.51 -10.79 -18.68
CA PRO A 163 -15.61 -11.71 -17.55
C PRO A 163 -14.48 -12.74 -17.45
N ARG A 164 -13.69 -12.91 -18.51
CA ARG A 164 -12.52 -13.80 -18.54
C ARG A 164 -11.20 -13.10 -18.24
N ASP A 165 -11.21 -11.78 -18.06
CA ASP A 165 -9.99 -11.02 -17.77
C ASP A 165 -9.45 -11.38 -16.38
N GLY A 166 -8.12 -11.48 -16.26
CA GLY A 166 -7.45 -11.43 -14.96
C GLY A 166 -7.16 -9.99 -14.55
N ILE A 167 -6.35 -9.81 -13.50
CA ILE A 167 -5.78 -8.50 -13.21
C ILE A 167 -4.78 -8.08 -14.29
N THR A 168 -4.62 -6.77 -14.47
CA THR A 168 -3.53 -6.19 -15.25
C THR A 168 -2.60 -5.41 -14.32
N VAL A 169 -1.30 -5.68 -14.40
CA VAL A 169 -0.28 -4.98 -13.61
C VAL A 169 0.63 -4.19 -14.54
N THR A 170 0.76 -2.90 -14.28
CA THR A 170 1.68 -2.01 -15.00
C THR A 170 2.68 -1.41 -14.02
N ASN A 171 3.96 -1.77 -14.15
CA ASN A 171 5.00 -1.20 -13.29
C ASN A 171 5.29 0.24 -13.73
N GLN A 172 5.18 1.17 -12.79
CA GLN A 172 5.50 2.59 -13.01
C GLN A 172 6.96 2.87 -12.67
N GLU A 173 7.42 2.35 -11.54
CA GLU A 173 8.77 2.54 -11.02
C GLU A 173 9.19 1.29 -10.26
N VAL A 174 10.27 0.64 -10.71
CA VAL A 174 10.87 -0.51 -10.01
C VAL A 174 12.27 -0.09 -9.56
N PRO A 175 12.54 -0.07 -8.25
CA PRO A 175 13.87 0.26 -7.74
C PRO A 175 14.95 -0.67 -8.30
N GLU A 176 16.14 -0.11 -8.57
CA GLU A 176 17.28 -0.86 -9.12
C GLU A 176 17.70 -2.02 -8.19
N SER A 177 17.63 -1.80 -6.88
CA SER A 177 17.89 -2.80 -5.86
C SER A 177 16.59 -3.48 -5.44
N CYS A 178 16.37 -4.70 -5.91
CA CYS A 178 15.31 -5.58 -5.42
C CYS A 178 15.91 -6.87 -4.87
N THR A 179 16.33 -6.84 -3.62
CA THR A 179 17.00 -7.95 -2.94
C THR A 179 16.02 -9.10 -2.64
N ARG A 180 14.79 -8.75 -2.28
CA ARG A 180 13.69 -9.67 -2.01
C ARG A 180 12.42 -9.18 -2.69
N LYS A 181 11.59 -10.11 -3.13
CA LYS A 181 10.23 -9.86 -3.61
C LYS A 181 9.22 -10.42 -2.63
N THR A 182 8.04 -9.80 -2.57
CA THR A 182 6.94 -10.32 -1.76
C THR A 182 6.47 -11.69 -2.22
N VAL A 183 6.10 -12.51 -1.24
CA VAL A 183 5.47 -13.81 -1.43
C VAL A 183 4.18 -13.90 -0.60
N ALA A 184 3.33 -14.88 -0.91
CA ALA A 184 2.13 -15.13 -0.13
C ALA A 184 2.50 -15.41 1.33
N GLY A 185 1.80 -14.76 2.26
CA GLY A 185 2.09 -14.82 3.69
C GLY A 185 2.86 -13.60 4.22
N ASP A 186 3.45 -12.77 3.36
CA ASP A 186 4.12 -11.55 3.80
C ASP A 186 3.13 -10.53 4.33
N PHE A 187 3.52 -9.83 5.39
CA PHE A 187 2.89 -8.61 5.86
C PHE A 187 3.46 -7.44 5.07
N ILE A 188 2.61 -6.66 4.42
CA ILE A 188 2.99 -5.53 3.57
C ILE A 188 2.41 -4.23 4.10
N ARG A 189 3.18 -3.15 3.98
CA ARG A 189 2.69 -1.78 4.16
C ARG A 189 2.86 -1.02 2.87
N TYR A 190 1.77 -0.46 2.38
CA TYR A 190 1.77 0.30 1.13
C TYR A 190 0.82 1.48 1.19
N HIS A 191 1.12 2.48 0.38
CA HIS A 191 0.16 3.51 0.04
C HIS A 191 -0.55 3.18 -1.27
N TYR A 192 -1.78 3.67 -1.43
CA TYR A 192 -2.54 3.55 -2.66
C TYR A 192 -3.41 4.78 -2.93
N ASN A 193 -3.70 4.98 -4.21
CA ASN A 193 -4.84 5.76 -4.72
C ASN A 193 -5.75 4.84 -5.52
N GLY A 194 -7.05 4.85 -5.19
CA GLY A 194 -8.07 4.04 -5.86
C GLY A 194 -8.99 4.91 -6.71
N SER A 195 -9.13 4.54 -7.98
CA SER A 195 -10.04 5.16 -8.94
C SER A 195 -10.81 4.12 -9.77
N LEU A 196 -11.94 4.54 -10.33
CA LEU A 196 -12.64 3.80 -11.37
C LEU A 196 -11.88 3.92 -12.69
N LEU A 197 -12.20 3.07 -13.66
CA LEU A 197 -11.52 3.04 -14.97
C LEU A 197 -11.64 4.36 -15.76
N ASP A 198 -12.68 5.16 -15.50
CA ASP A 198 -12.86 6.51 -16.06
C ASP A 198 -12.03 7.61 -15.36
N GLY A 199 -11.27 7.25 -14.32
CA GLY A 199 -10.44 8.16 -13.53
C GLY A 199 -11.14 8.74 -12.29
N THR A 200 -12.40 8.40 -12.03
CA THR A 200 -13.13 8.88 -10.83
C THR A 200 -12.52 8.30 -9.56
N PHE A 201 -11.91 9.13 -8.71
CA PHE A 201 -11.33 8.70 -7.43
C PHE A 201 -12.40 8.29 -6.41
N PHE A 202 -12.17 7.16 -5.72
CA PHE A 202 -13.04 6.72 -4.62
C PHE A 202 -12.35 6.70 -3.25
N ASP A 203 -11.05 6.39 -3.17
CA ASP A 203 -10.32 6.29 -1.91
C ASP A 203 -8.80 6.52 -2.06
N SER A 204 -8.13 6.88 -0.96
CA SER A 204 -6.67 7.06 -0.92
C SER A 204 -6.13 6.87 0.49
N SER A 205 -5.06 6.09 0.64
CA SER A 205 -4.34 5.98 1.93
C SER A 205 -3.69 7.29 2.36
N TYR A 206 -3.23 8.10 1.41
CA TYR A 206 -2.57 9.38 1.69
C TYR A 206 -3.51 10.36 2.40
N SER A 207 -4.81 10.33 2.07
CA SER A 207 -5.82 11.17 2.72
C SER A 207 -5.96 10.89 4.24
N ARG A 208 -5.54 9.70 4.68
CA ARG A 208 -5.58 9.26 6.08
C ARG A 208 -4.22 9.38 6.78
N ASN A 209 -3.18 9.81 6.06
CA ASN A 209 -1.81 9.91 6.54
C ASN A 209 -1.30 8.63 7.23
N ARG A 210 -1.69 7.47 6.70
CA ARG A 210 -1.25 6.15 7.18
C ARG A 210 -1.22 5.14 6.04
N THR A 211 -0.33 4.17 6.12
CA THR A 211 -0.28 3.05 5.18
C THR A 211 -1.50 2.16 5.31
N TYR A 212 -1.74 1.37 4.28
CA TYR A 212 -2.60 0.20 4.38
C TYR A 212 -1.73 -1.01 4.66
N ASP A 213 -2.08 -1.72 5.72
CA ASP A 213 -1.26 -2.77 6.30
C ASP A 213 -2.07 -4.07 6.28
N THR A 214 -1.53 -5.11 5.64
CA THR A 214 -2.25 -6.39 5.47
C THR A 214 -1.28 -7.53 5.23
N TYR A 215 -1.77 -8.76 5.36
CA TYR A 215 -1.08 -9.93 4.82
C TYR A 215 -1.58 -10.20 3.40
N ILE A 216 -0.65 -10.49 2.49
CA ILE A 216 -0.99 -10.78 1.09
C ILE A 216 -1.10 -12.27 0.81
N GLY A 217 -1.97 -12.63 -0.14
CA GLY A 217 -2.19 -14.02 -0.56
C GLY A 217 -2.91 -14.87 0.50
N GLN A 218 -3.62 -14.22 1.44
CA GLN A 218 -4.35 -14.87 2.53
C GLN A 218 -5.85 -14.48 2.54
N GLY A 219 -6.32 -13.68 1.57
CA GLY A 219 -7.72 -13.28 1.46
C GLY A 219 -8.15 -12.16 2.41
N TYR A 220 -7.21 -11.36 2.92
CA TYR A 220 -7.52 -10.20 3.77
C TYR A 220 -7.95 -8.96 2.97
N VAL A 221 -7.60 -8.91 1.69
CA VAL A 221 -8.01 -7.88 0.74
C VAL A 221 -8.75 -8.54 -0.44
N ILE A 222 -9.34 -7.72 -1.32
CA ILE A 222 -9.94 -8.21 -2.56
C ILE A 222 -8.93 -9.05 -3.36
N THR A 223 -9.41 -10.12 -4.00
CA THR A 223 -8.56 -11.12 -4.67
C THR A 223 -7.58 -10.49 -5.65
N GLY A 224 -8.01 -9.50 -6.43
CA GLY A 224 -7.12 -8.84 -7.38
C GLY A 224 -5.99 -8.01 -6.74
N MET A 225 -6.18 -7.49 -5.53
CA MET A 225 -5.09 -6.84 -4.79
C MET A 225 -4.13 -7.88 -4.22
N ASP A 226 -4.66 -8.98 -3.69
CA ASP A 226 -3.84 -10.11 -3.21
C ASP A 226 -2.94 -10.63 -4.33
N GLU A 227 -3.47 -10.81 -5.54
CA GLU A 227 -2.69 -11.21 -6.72
C GLU A 227 -1.72 -10.10 -7.18
N GLY A 228 -2.18 -8.84 -7.22
CA GLY A 228 -1.41 -7.72 -7.75
C GLY A 228 -0.25 -7.26 -6.86
N LEU A 229 -0.27 -7.60 -5.57
CA LEU A 229 0.80 -7.29 -4.60
C LEU A 229 1.85 -8.39 -4.46
N ILE A 230 1.71 -9.52 -5.17
CA ILE A 230 2.74 -10.55 -5.22
C ILE A 230 3.90 -10.11 -6.12
N GLY A 231 5.12 -10.47 -5.72
CA GLY A 231 6.32 -10.19 -6.51
C GLY A 231 6.71 -8.71 -6.56
N VAL A 232 6.29 -7.89 -5.58
CA VAL A 232 6.69 -6.49 -5.47
C VAL A 232 8.04 -6.34 -4.77
N CYS A 233 8.75 -5.27 -5.12
CA CYS A 233 9.95 -4.81 -4.42
C CYS A 233 9.60 -3.66 -3.46
N VAL A 234 10.40 -3.49 -2.41
CA VAL A 234 10.34 -2.31 -1.54
C VAL A 234 10.59 -1.05 -2.38
N GLY A 235 9.80 0.00 -2.19
CA GLY A 235 9.87 1.25 -2.96
C GLY A 235 9.20 1.19 -4.35
N GLU A 236 8.69 0.04 -4.76
CA GLU A 236 8.05 -0.11 -6.07
C GLU A 236 6.75 0.68 -6.18
N LYS A 237 6.52 1.31 -7.34
CA LYS A 237 5.23 1.86 -7.73
C LYS A 237 4.66 1.11 -8.93
N ARG A 238 3.42 0.67 -8.83
CA ARG A 238 2.71 -0.02 -9.91
C ARG A 238 1.22 0.34 -9.92
N THR A 239 0.60 0.21 -11.07
CA THR A 239 -0.85 0.29 -11.25
C THR A 239 -1.41 -1.12 -11.37
N ILE A 240 -2.44 -1.43 -10.59
CA ILE A 240 -3.17 -2.71 -10.60
C ILE A 240 -4.60 -2.42 -11.07
N THR A 241 -4.98 -2.94 -12.23
CA THR A 241 -6.35 -2.87 -12.76
C THR A 241 -7.06 -4.18 -12.50
N ILE A 242 -8.20 -4.12 -11.80
CA ILE A 242 -8.89 -5.28 -11.24
C ILE A 242 -10.31 -5.33 -11.81
N PRO A 243 -10.67 -6.40 -12.55
CA PRO A 243 -12.05 -6.60 -13.00
C PRO A 243 -12.98 -6.91 -11.83
N PRO A 244 -14.29 -6.64 -11.95
CA PRO A 244 -15.22 -6.71 -10.82
C PRO A 244 -15.28 -8.07 -10.14
N HIS A 245 -15.14 -9.17 -10.88
CA HIS A 245 -15.18 -10.53 -10.31
C HIS A 245 -13.95 -10.87 -9.43
N LEU A 246 -12.89 -10.06 -9.47
CA LEU A 246 -11.75 -10.10 -8.55
C LEU A 246 -11.75 -8.94 -7.53
N ALA A 247 -12.81 -8.13 -7.52
CA ALA A 247 -13.03 -6.98 -6.65
C ALA A 247 -14.34 -7.10 -5.86
N TYR A 248 -15.31 -6.20 -6.08
CA TYR A 248 -16.59 -6.13 -5.35
C TYR A 248 -17.79 -6.67 -6.15
N GLY A 249 -17.55 -7.38 -7.24
CA GLY A 249 -18.57 -8.09 -8.02
C GLY A 249 -19.65 -7.19 -8.63
N GLU A 250 -20.80 -7.80 -8.93
CA GLU A 250 -21.95 -7.14 -9.55
C GLU A 250 -22.67 -6.17 -8.61
N GLU A 251 -22.49 -6.33 -7.29
CA GLU A 251 -23.16 -5.50 -6.28
C GLU A 251 -22.39 -4.20 -6.00
N GLY A 252 -21.06 -4.22 -6.16
CA GLY A 252 -20.20 -3.10 -5.77
C GLY A 252 -20.09 -2.95 -4.26
N THR A 253 -19.68 -1.77 -3.77
CA THR A 253 -19.62 -1.50 -2.33
C THR A 253 -19.74 -0.03 -1.97
N GLY A 254 -20.49 0.23 -0.90
CA GLY A 254 -20.76 1.59 -0.42
C GLY A 254 -21.45 2.45 -1.47
N SER A 255 -21.24 3.77 -1.40
CA SER A 255 -21.82 4.74 -2.35
C SER A 255 -20.86 5.16 -3.47
N LYS A 256 -19.58 4.77 -3.38
CA LYS A 256 -18.52 5.23 -4.30
C LYS A 256 -18.11 4.20 -5.33
N ILE A 257 -18.29 2.91 -5.03
CA ILE A 257 -17.93 1.82 -5.94
C ILE A 257 -19.22 1.18 -6.43
N PRO A 258 -19.69 1.53 -7.64
CA PRO A 258 -20.87 0.90 -8.22
C PRO A 258 -20.63 -0.58 -8.58
N GLY A 259 -21.72 -1.30 -8.81
CA GLY A 259 -21.70 -2.67 -9.29
C GLY A 259 -20.98 -2.85 -10.61
N SER A 260 -20.32 -4.00 -10.78
CA SER A 260 -19.58 -4.37 -11.99
C SER A 260 -18.49 -3.38 -12.40
N ALA A 261 -17.97 -2.61 -11.44
CA ALA A 261 -16.93 -1.63 -11.68
C ALA A 261 -15.54 -2.28 -11.78
N VAL A 262 -14.75 -1.86 -12.77
CA VAL A 262 -13.31 -2.09 -12.81
C VAL A 262 -12.63 -1.08 -11.90
N LEU A 263 -11.73 -1.57 -11.05
CA LEU A 263 -10.97 -0.73 -10.13
C LEU A 263 -9.54 -0.57 -10.62
N VAL A 264 -8.98 0.62 -10.42
CA VAL A 264 -7.59 0.94 -10.70
C VAL A 264 -6.94 1.39 -9.40
N PHE A 265 -5.87 0.72 -9.00
CA PHE A 265 -5.07 1.06 -7.83
C PHE A 265 -3.66 1.43 -8.23
N ASP A 266 -3.28 2.69 -8.03
CA ASP A 266 -1.88 3.09 -8.05
C ASP A 266 -1.29 2.85 -6.66
N VAL A 267 -0.37 1.89 -6.53
CA VAL A 267 0.23 1.49 -5.26
C VAL A 267 1.68 1.92 -5.17
N HIS A 268 2.12 2.26 -3.96
CA HIS A 268 3.51 2.56 -3.60
C HIS A 268 3.90 1.72 -2.38
N ILE A 269 4.85 0.80 -2.57
CA ILE A 269 5.25 -0.16 -1.55
C ILE A 269 6.25 0.49 -0.59
N ILE A 270 5.92 0.51 0.71
CA ILE A 270 6.77 1.12 1.73
C ILE A 270 7.74 0.09 2.30
N ASP A 271 7.23 -1.05 2.76
CA ASP A 271 8.02 -2.21 3.14
C ASP A 271 7.16 -3.47 3.25
N PHE A 272 7.81 -4.59 3.51
CA PHE A 272 7.16 -5.85 3.86
C PHE A 272 8.12 -6.74 4.65
N HIS A 273 7.55 -7.66 5.41
CA HIS A 273 8.29 -8.71 6.11
C HIS A 273 7.43 -9.97 6.25
N ASN A 274 8.08 -11.08 6.56
CA ASN A 274 7.43 -12.30 7.00
C ASN A 274 7.67 -12.47 8.51
N PRO A 275 6.69 -12.97 9.29
CA PRO A 275 6.91 -13.30 10.70
C PRO A 275 8.02 -14.34 10.94
N SER A 276 8.43 -15.07 9.91
CA SER A 276 9.56 -16.01 9.95
C SER A 276 10.91 -15.40 9.53
N ASP A 277 10.95 -14.12 9.15
CA ASP A 277 12.18 -13.44 8.76
C ASP A 277 13.15 -13.34 9.95
N ASN A 278 14.45 -13.43 9.66
CA ASN A 278 15.50 -13.14 10.62
C ASN A 278 16.09 -11.75 10.34
N THR A 279 16.89 -11.25 11.27
CA THR A 279 17.69 -10.03 11.04
C THR A 279 18.63 -10.23 9.86
N GLU A 280 18.56 -9.36 8.86
CA GLU A 280 19.52 -9.37 7.75
C GLU A 280 20.72 -8.50 8.13
N ILE A 281 21.93 -9.05 8.00
CA ILE A 281 23.18 -8.37 8.36
C ILE A 281 24.10 -8.35 7.15
N LEU A 282 24.40 -7.16 6.67
CA LEU A 282 25.36 -6.93 5.60
C LEU A 282 26.58 -6.18 6.16
N VAL A 283 27.75 -6.83 6.16
CA VAL A 283 29.00 -6.17 6.54
C VAL A 283 29.44 -5.22 5.42
N THR A 284 29.36 -3.92 5.68
CA THR A 284 29.70 -2.87 4.70
C THR A 284 31.17 -2.50 4.74
N TYR A 285 31.82 -2.67 5.90
CA TYR A 285 33.26 -2.49 6.05
C TYR A 285 33.79 -3.36 7.19
N LYS A 286 34.85 -4.12 6.91
CA LYS A 286 35.56 -4.94 7.90
C LYS A 286 37.02 -4.49 8.03
N PRO A 287 37.50 -4.14 9.23
CA PRO A 287 38.91 -3.82 9.47
C PRO A 287 39.83 -5.00 9.16
N GLU A 288 41.08 -4.70 8.78
CA GLU A 288 42.10 -5.74 8.51
C GLU A 288 42.47 -6.52 9.78
N ALA A 289 42.55 -5.84 10.93
CA ALA A 289 42.79 -6.45 12.23
C ALA A 289 41.45 -6.76 12.91
N CYS A 290 41.13 -8.04 13.02
CA CYS A 290 39.94 -8.53 13.74
C CYS A 290 40.29 -9.76 14.58
N ASP A 291 41.12 -9.56 15.60
CA ASP A 291 41.56 -10.65 16.49
C ASP A 291 40.52 -10.97 17.57
N LYS A 292 39.71 -9.97 17.94
CA LYS A 292 38.64 -10.11 18.92
C LYS A 292 37.32 -9.68 18.31
N GLN A 293 36.28 -10.46 18.58
CA GLN A 293 34.91 -10.17 18.18
C GLN A 293 34.04 -10.04 19.43
N THR A 294 33.01 -9.21 19.33
CA THR A 294 32.02 -9.03 20.39
C THR A 294 31.32 -10.33 20.74
N LYS A 295 31.20 -10.60 22.04
CA LYS A 295 30.45 -11.74 22.61
C LYS A 295 29.54 -11.26 23.74
N LYS A 296 28.61 -12.12 24.15
CA LYS A 296 27.73 -11.88 25.30
C LYS A 296 28.56 -11.48 26.52
N GLY A 297 28.10 -10.44 27.22
CA GLY A 297 28.75 -9.87 28.40
C GLY A 297 29.76 -8.76 28.10
N ASP A 298 30.20 -8.57 26.85
CA ASP A 298 31.09 -7.47 26.50
C ASP A 298 30.38 -6.12 26.62
N PHE A 299 31.09 -5.13 27.13
CA PHE A 299 30.63 -3.75 27.12
C PHE A 299 31.10 -3.09 25.84
N ILE A 300 30.16 -2.63 25.03
CA ILE A 300 30.43 -2.08 23.70
C ILE A 300 29.92 -0.66 23.59
N LYS A 301 30.64 0.13 22.80
CA LYS A 301 30.24 1.48 22.39
C LYS A 301 30.17 1.51 20.88
N TYR A 302 29.03 1.94 20.34
CA TYR A 302 28.81 1.95 18.91
C TYR A 302 28.06 3.21 18.47
N HIS A 303 28.23 3.57 17.20
CA HIS A 303 27.40 4.54 16.51
C HIS A 303 26.35 3.83 15.66
N TYR A 304 25.21 4.48 15.49
CA TYR A 304 24.16 4.05 14.59
C TYR A 304 23.46 5.25 13.92
N ASN A 305 22.97 5.01 12.71
CA ASN A 305 21.92 5.76 12.03
C ASN A 305 20.72 4.82 11.82
N ALA A 306 19.55 5.20 12.34
CA ALA A 306 18.32 4.44 12.24
C ALA A 306 17.38 5.09 11.22
N SER A 307 16.80 4.28 10.33
CA SER A 307 15.83 4.71 9.34
C SER A 307 14.78 3.62 9.07
N LEU A 308 13.69 4.00 8.40
CA LEU A 308 12.75 3.06 7.80
C LEU A 308 13.28 2.61 6.42
N MET A 309 12.74 1.50 5.89
CA MET A 309 13.09 0.98 4.57
C MET A 309 12.87 1.97 3.41
N ASP A 310 11.98 2.95 3.57
CA ASP A 310 11.75 4.02 2.60
C ASP A 310 12.75 5.19 2.69
N GLY A 311 13.73 5.10 3.62
CA GLY A 311 14.75 6.11 3.87
C GLY A 311 14.35 7.19 4.88
N THR A 312 13.15 7.12 5.45
CA THR A 312 12.73 8.06 6.51
C THR A 312 13.64 7.91 7.73
N SER A 313 14.38 8.97 8.08
CA SER A 313 15.26 8.99 9.25
C SER A 313 14.46 8.92 10.55
N ILE A 314 14.89 8.05 11.47
CA ILE A 314 14.28 7.87 12.80
C ILE A 314 15.14 8.58 13.85
N ASP A 315 16.38 8.11 14.04
CA ASP A 315 17.30 8.65 15.04
C ASP A 315 18.76 8.39 14.65
N SER A 316 19.70 9.11 15.25
CA SER A 316 21.13 8.91 15.06
C SER A 316 21.92 9.32 16.28
N THR A 317 22.87 8.47 16.67
CA THR A 317 23.83 8.78 17.73
C THR A 317 24.72 9.99 17.43
N TYR A 318 25.00 10.26 16.15
CA TYR A 318 25.79 11.42 15.75
C TYR A 318 25.07 12.74 16.07
N ASN A 319 23.74 12.75 16.15
CA ASN A 319 22.97 13.94 16.54
C ASN A 319 23.25 14.36 17.99
N TYR A 320 23.67 13.43 18.84
CA TYR A 320 23.97 13.67 20.25
C TYR A 320 25.46 13.82 20.54
N GLY A 321 26.32 13.59 19.54
CA GLY A 321 27.78 13.65 19.69
C GLY A 321 28.36 12.63 20.67
N LYS A 322 27.65 11.52 20.94
CA LYS A 322 28.08 10.45 21.85
C LYS A 322 27.72 9.08 21.28
N THR A 323 28.45 8.05 21.69
CA THR A 323 28.14 6.66 21.37
C THR A 323 26.93 6.16 22.16
N TYR A 324 26.27 5.14 21.63
CA TYR A 324 25.37 4.31 22.42
C TYR A 324 26.18 3.19 23.07
N ASN A 325 25.96 2.98 24.38
CA ASN A 325 26.80 2.09 25.18
C ASN A 325 25.91 1.01 25.81
N ILE A 326 26.26 -0.26 25.61
CA ILE A 326 25.48 -1.39 26.13
C ILE A 326 26.38 -2.52 26.60
N VAL A 327 25.82 -3.40 27.43
CA VAL A 327 26.40 -4.72 27.71
C VAL A 327 25.67 -5.75 26.86
N LEU A 328 26.37 -6.38 25.92
CA LEU A 328 25.77 -7.26 24.92
C LEU A 328 25.12 -8.48 25.58
N GLY A 329 23.88 -8.80 25.19
CA GLY A 329 23.10 -9.91 25.75
C GLY A 329 22.39 -9.61 27.07
N THR A 330 22.30 -8.34 27.49
CA THR A 330 21.53 -7.91 28.67
C THR A 330 20.14 -7.35 28.31
N ASN A 331 19.70 -7.50 27.05
CA ASN A 331 18.42 -7.01 26.52
C ASN A 331 18.25 -5.48 26.68
N GLN A 332 19.35 -4.73 26.57
CA GLN A 332 19.33 -3.27 26.58
C GLN A 332 18.89 -2.68 25.24
N VAL A 333 18.96 -3.47 24.16
CA VAL A 333 18.49 -3.12 22.81
C VAL A 333 17.55 -4.19 22.29
N VAL A 334 16.86 -3.90 21.19
CA VAL A 334 15.94 -4.85 20.55
C VAL A 334 16.69 -6.11 20.07
N PRO A 335 16.05 -7.29 20.06
CA PRO A 335 16.71 -8.55 19.71
C PRO A 335 17.47 -8.54 18.38
N GLY A 336 16.93 -7.90 17.34
CA GLY A 336 17.62 -7.82 16.05
C GLY A 336 18.88 -6.95 16.09
N MET A 337 18.92 -5.95 16.98
CA MET A 337 20.13 -5.15 17.19
C MET A 337 21.18 -5.94 17.98
N GLU A 338 20.77 -6.75 18.96
CA GLU A 338 21.69 -7.70 19.62
C GLU A 338 22.35 -8.62 18.58
N ASP A 339 21.59 -9.13 17.60
CA ASP A 339 22.14 -9.95 16.52
C ASP A 339 23.09 -9.17 15.60
N GLY A 340 22.72 -7.94 15.24
CA GLY A 340 23.56 -7.06 14.43
C GLY A 340 24.92 -6.75 15.07
N LEU A 341 24.96 -6.62 16.39
CA LEU A 341 26.15 -6.26 17.17
C LEU A 341 27.02 -7.44 17.58
N LYS A 342 26.53 -8.69 17.49
CA LYS A 342 27.30 -9.90 17.78
C LYS A 342 28.40 -10.12 16.74
N GLU A 343 29.53 -10.66 17.18
CA GLU A 343 30.65 -11.03 16.34
C GLU A 343 31.24 -9.86 15.50
N MET A 344 31.05 -8.62 15.95
CA MET A 344 31.63 -7.42 15.34
C MET A 344 33.07 -7.21 15.80
N CYS A 345 33.92 -6.72 14.89
CA CYS A 345 35.24 -6.20 15.20
C CYS A 345 35.18 -4.69 15.49
N VAL A 346 36.06 -4.18 16.36
CA VAL A 346 36.15 -2.72 16.58
C VAL A 346 36.55 -2.03 15.26
N GLY A 347 35.77 -1.03 14.85
CA GLY A 347 35.85 -0.33 13.56
C GLY A 347 35.03 -0.96 12.44
N GLU A 348 34.37 -2.11 12.66
CA GLU A 348 33.48 -2.74 11.68
C GLU A 348 32.19 -1.94 11.51
N ARG A 349 31.72 -1.85 10.26
CA ARG A 349 30.44 -1.24 9.91
C ARG A 349 29.52 -2.25 9.25
N ARG A 350 28.25 -2.21 9.64
CA ARG A 350 27.20 -3.11 9.14
C ARG A 350 25.94 -2.34 8.79
N HIS A 351 25.25 -2.82 7.79
CA HIS A 351 23.89 -2.47 7.46
C HIS A 351 22.99 -3.60 7.95
N VAL A 352 22.07 -3.29 8.86
CA VAL A 352 21.27 -4.26 9.61
C VAL A 352 19.78 -3.97 9.39
N VAL A 353 19.06 -4.93 8.81
CA VAL A 353 17.61 -4.84 8.59
C VAL A 353 16.90 -5.71 9.63
N ILE A 354 16.08 -5.08 10.46
CA ILE A 354 15.42 -5.71 11.60
C ILE A 354 13.91 -5.79 11.33
N PRO A 355 13.33 -6.99 11.17
CA PRO A 355 11.89 -7.14 11.06
C PRO A 355 11.21 -6.83 12.41
N PRO A 356 9.93 -6.41 12.40
CA PRO A 356 9.29 -5.85 13.58
C PRO A 356 9.21 -6.82 14.77
N HIS A 357 9.06 -8.13 14.57
CA HIS A 357 9.06 -9.11 15.68
C HIS A 357 10.40 -9.23 16.41
N LEU A 358 11.50 -8.77 15.79
CA LEU A 358 12.82 -8.62 16.41
C LEU A 358 13.14 -7.15 16.77
N GLY A 359 12.19 -6.25 16.56
CA GLY A 359 12.27 -4.81 16.80
C GLY A 359 11.19 -4.32 17.80
N TYR A 360 10.40 -3.34 17.38
CA TYR A 360 9.33 -2.73 18.21
C TYR A 360 7.93 -3.36 18.02
N GLY A 361 7.84 -4.45 17.24
CA GLY A 361 6.62 -5.22 17.04
C GLY A 361 5.48 -4.47 16.35
N GLU A 362 4.28 -5.03 16.46
CA GLU A 362 3.06 -4.45 15.88
C GLU A 362 2.66 -3.10 16.48
N ARG A 363 3.12 -2.81 17.70
CA ARG A 363 2.80 -1.54 18.38
C ARG A 363 3.67 -0.38 17.89
N GLY A 364 4.93 -0.66 17.52
CA GLY A 364 5.90 0.38 17.20
C GLY A 364 6.19 1.29 18.41
N VAL A 365 6.65 2.50 18.12
CA VAL A 365 6.93 3.58 19.07
C VAL A 365 6.18 4.83 18.62
N THR A 366 5.23 5.30 19.44
CA THR A 366 4.37 6.43 19.11
C THR A 366 5.18 7.67 18.71
N GLY A 367 4.98 8.15 17.48
CA GLY A 367 5.62 9.36 16.96
C GLY A 367 7.01 9.15 16.37
N GLU A 368 7.57 7.94 16.44
CA GLU A 368 8.92 7.63 15.97
C GLU A 368 8.92 6.44 15.00
N VAL A 369 8.43 5.28 15.45
CA VAL A 369 8.44 4.03 14.67
C VAL A 369 7.01 3.55 14.48
N PRO A 370 6.48 3.50 13.25
CA PRO A 370 5.14 2.98 13.04
C PRO A 370 5.07 1.49 13.40
N GLY A 371 3.86 1.01 13.74
CA GLY A 371 3.63 -0.41 14.00
C GLY A 371 4.01 -1.30 12.82
N SER A 372 4.54 -2.48 13.12
CA SER A 372 4.96 -3.48 12.13
C SER A 372 5.98 -2.99 11.10
N ALA A 373 6.72 -1.91 11.41
CA ALA A 373 7.74 -1.37 10.54
C ALA A 373 9.00 -2.24 10.50
N VAL A 374 9.58 -2.39 9.31
CA VAL A 374 10.94 -2.90 9.15
C VAL A 374 11.91 -1.73 9.36
N MET A 375 12.88 -1.93 10.27
CA MET A 375 13.87 -0.92 10.60
C MET A 375 15.21 -1.21 9.94
N VAL A 376 15.92 -0.15 9.59
CA VAL A 376 17.25 -0.20 8.97
C VAL A 376 18.23 0.55 9.86
N PHE A 377 19.32 -0.11 10.22
CA PHE A 377 20.40 0.47 11.00
C PHE A 377 21.73 0.35 10.27
N ASP A 378 22.38 1.49 10.04
CA ASP A 378 23.80 1.52 9.72
C ASP A 378 24.57 1.69 11.03
N ILE A 379 25.29 0.66 11.45
CA ILE A 379 26.02 0.62 12.71
C ILE A 379 27.54 0.62 12.51
N GLU A 380 28.26 1.21 13.45
CA GLU A 380 29.72 1.23 13.53
C GLU A 380 30.16 0.89 14.96
N LEU A 381 30.89 -0.20 15.16
CA LEU A 381 31.45 -0.52 16.47
C LEU A 381 32.69 0.36 16.72
N VAL A 382 32.68 1.14 17.81
CA VAL A 382 33.74 2.11 18.12
C VAL A 382 34.72 1.57 19.15
N GLU A 383 34.20 0.92 20.19
CA GLU A 383 35.00 0.42 21.30
C GLU A 383 34.36 -0.83 21.89
N MET A 384 35.19 -1.73 22.42
CA MET A 384 34.75 -2.93 23.10
C MET A 384 35.67 -3.18 24.29
N GLU A 385 35.06 -3.43 25.44
CA GLU A 385 35.69 -3.90 26.66
C GLU A 385 35.16 -5.30 26.98
N GLU A 386 36.08 -6.25 27.15
CA GLU A 386 35.74 -7.65 27.34
C GLU A 386 34.95 -7.86 28.64
N GLY A 387 33.84 -8.59 28.57
CA GLY A 387 33.00 -8.90 29.71
C GLY A 387 33.69 -9.81 30.75
N LEU A 388 33.04 -9.98 31.90
CA LEU A 388 33.40 -11.03 32.86
C LEU A 388 32.76 -12.36 32.46
N PRO A 389 33.22 -13.50 33.01
CA PRO A 389 32.52 -14.77 32.86
C PRO A 389 31.05 -14.68 33.31
N ASP A 390 30.19 -15.48 32.69
CA ASP A 390 28.75 -15.51 32.99
C ASP A 390 28.51 -15.72 34.50
N GLY A 391 27.66 -14.87 35.10
CA GLY A 391 27.33 -14.89 36.53
C GLY A 391 28.22 -14.03 37.43
N TYR A 392 29.33 -13.48 36.92
CA TYR A 392 30.26 -12.67 37.72
C TYR A 392 30.10 -11.17 37.49
N MET A 393 29.98 -10.41 38.58
CA MET A 393 30.05 -8.93 38.56
C MET A 393 31.43 -8.39 38.97
N PHE A 394 32.29 -9.27 39.50
CA PHE A 394 33.69 -9.00 39.87
C PHE A 394 34.51 -10.28 39.76
N ILE A 395 35.75 -10.18 39.28
CA ILE A 395 36.73 -11.27 39.30
C ILE A 395 38.08 -10.79 39.84
N TRP A 396 38.84 -11.71 40.40
CA TRP A 396 40.26 -11.53 40.68
C TRP A 396 41.10 -11.94 39.47
N ASN A 397 42.11 -11.15 39.14
CA ASN A 397 43.08 -11.47 38.08
C ASN A 397 44.32 -12.19 38.64
N GLU A 398 44.57 -12.07 39.95
CA GLU A 398 45.67 -12.69 40.69
C GLU A 398 45.14 -13.49 41.88
N ASP A 399 46.00 -14.28 42.50
CA ASP A 399 45.67 -15.02 43.72
C ASP A 399 45.29 -14.04 44.85
N VAL A 400 44.20 -14.37 45.55
CA VAL A 400 43.70 -13.58 46.66
C VAL A 400 44.62 -13.75 47.87
N SER A 401 44.98 -12.63 48.51
CA SER A 401 45.80 -12.65 49.73
C SER A 401 45.15 -13.49 50.84
N PRO A 402 45.91 -14.36 51.53
CA PRO A 402 45.36 -15.14 52.66
C PRO A 402 44.95 -14.25 53.84
N ASP A 403 45.49 -13.03 53.91
CA ASP A 403 45.22 -12.05 54.96
C ASP A 403 44.22 -10.96 54.51
N LEU A 404 43.38 -11.26 53.49
CA LEU A 404 42.46 -10.30 52.86
C LEU A 404 41.64 -9.46 53.84
N PHE A 405 41.14 -10.06 54.93
CA PHE A 405 40.41 -9.33 55.97
C PHE A 405 41.27 -8.25 56.65
N ALA A 406 42.50 -8.60 57.02
CA ALA A 406 43.42 -7.66 57.67
C ALA A 406 43.91 -6.55 56.72
N GLU A 407 43.93 -6.81 55.41
CA GLU A 407 44.25 -5.77 54.43
C GLU A 407 43.08 -4.80 54.17
N MET A 408 41.85 -5.21 54.49
CA MET A 408 40.64 -4.41 54.35
C MET A 408 40.32 -3.59 55.61
N ASP A 409 40.49 -4.18 56.79
CA ASP A 409 40.32 -3.55 58.12
C ASP A 409 41.50 -2.60 58.41
N LYS A 410 41.42 -1.38 57.89
CA LYS A 410 42.55 -0.45 57.85
C LYS A 410 42.78 0.24 59.19
N ASP A 411 41.74 0.39 60.00
CA ASP A 411 41.82 0.97 61.34
C ASP A 411 42.02 -0.09 62.44
N GLU A 412 42.16 -1.36 62.05
CA GLU A 412 42.41 -2.53 62.90
C GLU A 412 41.33 -2.72 63.99
N ASN A 413 40.09 -2.30 63.71
CA ASN A 413 38.98 -2.35 64.65
C ASN A 413 38.25 -3.72 64.66
N LYS A 414 38.67 -4.66 63.79
CA LYS A 414 38.09 -6.00 63.55
C LYS A 414 36.73 -6.00 62.86
N GLN A 415 36.36 -4.91 62.20
CA GLN A 415 35.12 -4.74 61.45
C GLN A 415 35.47 -3.99 60.16
N VAL A 416 35.04 -4.52 59.01
CA VAL A 416 35.16 -3.83 57.74
C VAL A 416 33.87 -3.06 57.48
N GLU A 417 33.97 -1.74 57.46
CA GLU A 417 32.86 -0.84 57.10
C GLU A 417 32.67 -0.76 55.57
N PRO A 418 31.49 -0.34 55.07
CA PRO A 418 31.24 -0.22 53.63
C PRO A 418 32.27 0.64 52.88
N SER A 419 32.78 1.69 53.51
CA SER A 419 33.82 2.55 52.94
C SER A 419 35.16 1.83 52.81
N GLU A 420 35.55 1.03 53.80
CA GLU A 420 36.81 0.28 53.77
C GLU A 420 36.76 -0.83 52.71
N PHE A 421 35.62 -1.53 52.64
CA PHE A 421 35.38 -2.52 51.59
C PHE A 421 35.45 -1.88 50.20
N THR A 422 34.80 -0.73 50.01
CA THR A 422 34.78 -0.02 48.74
C THR A 422 36.16 0.47 48.33
N ASP A 423 36.88 1.12 49.25
CA ASP A 423 38.24 1.61 49.00
C ASP A 423 39.19 0.47 48.66
N TYR A 424 39.05 -0.68 49.33
CA TYR A 424 39.85 -1.86 49.04
C TYR A 424 39.57 -2.41 47.64
N ILE A 425 38.30 -2.69 47.29
CA ILE A 425 37.96 -3.26 45.98
C ILE A 425 38.36 -2.32 44.85
N LEU A 426 38.09 -1.01 44.97
CA LEU A 426 38.52 -0.04 43.96
C LEU A 426 40.04 0.03 43.83
N ARG A 427 40.79 -0.09 44.93
CA ARG A 427 42.25 -0.17 44.90
C ARG A 427 42.73 -1.40 44.14
N GLN A 428 42.13 -2.57 44.38
CA GLN A 428 42.48 -3.80 43.66
C GLN A 428 42.19 -3.71 42.16
N VAL A 429 41.08 -3.06 41.79
CA VAL A 429 40.75 -2.80 40.38
C VAL A 429 41.76 -1.83 39.75
N ASN A 430 42.10 -0.74 40.43
CA ASN A 430 43.09 0.24 39.95
C ASN A 430 44.51 -0.33 39.85
N GLU A 431 44.87 -1.27 40.72
CA GLU A 431 46.14 -2.00 40.68
C GLU A 431 46.14 -3.13 39.62
N GLY A 432 45.01 -3.40 38.94
CA GLY A 432 44.87 -4.45 37.93
C GLY A 432 44.72 -5.86 38.49
N LYS A 433 44.61 -6.00 39.82
CA LYS A 433 44.47 -7.28 40.55
C LYS A 433 43.04 -7.80 40.58
N GLY A 434 42.06 -6.93 40.34
CA GLY A 434 40.66 -7.29 40.18
C GLY A 434 40.03 -6.57 38.99
N ARG A 435 38.85 -7.03 38.56
CA ARG A 435 38.09 -6.40 37.49
C ARG A 435 36.61 -6.44 37.80
N LEU A 436 35.95 -5.29 37.70
CA LEU A 436 34.49 -5.14 37.81
C LEU A 436 33.84 -5.34 36.43
N ALA A 437 32.57 -5.76 36.43
CA ALA A 437 31.81 -5.89 35.19
C ALA A 437 31.68 -4.51 34.50
N PRO A 438 32.14 -4.37 33.25
CA PRO A 438 32.09 -3.10 32.56
C PRO A 438 30.66 -2.73 32.18
N GLY A 439 30.38 -1.42 32.05
CA GLY A 439 29.05 -0.90 31.70
C GLY A 439 28.06 -0.80 32.87
N PHE A 440 28.45 -1.19 34.08
CA PHE A 440 27.66 -1.05 35.30
C PHE A 440 28.26 0.00 36.24
N ASP A 441 27.45 0.51 37.16
CA ASP A 441 27.94 1.40 38.22
C ASP A 441 28.87 0.61 39.18
N PRO A 442 30.17 0.97 39.24
CA PRO A 442 31.13 0.29 40.10
C PRO A 442 30.70 0.27 41.57
N TYR A 443 30.13 1.38 42.07
CA TYR A 443 29.76 1.49 43.48
C TYR A 443 28.58 0.59 43.82
N ARG A 444 27.63 0.45 42.89
CA ARG A 444 26.48 -0.45 43.08
C ARG A 444 26.90 -1.92 43.05
N ILE A 445 27.88 -2.29 42.23
CA ILE A 445 28.45 -3.64 42.25
C ILE A 445 29.08 -3.91 43.62
N ILE A 446 29.93 -2.98 44.08
CA ILE A 446 30.65 -3.11 45.34
C ILE A 446 29.69 -3.14 46.54
N GLU A 447 28.63 -2.32 46.52
CA GLU A 447 27.59 -2.33 47.54
C GLU A 447 26.89 -3.70 47.61
N ASN A 448 26.50 -4.26 46.46
CA ASN A 448 25.92 -5.61 46.42
C ASN A 448 26.92 -6.67 46.92
N MET A 449 28.21 -6.54 46.58
CA MET A 449 29.26 -7.44 47.08
C MET A 449 29.37 -7.34 48.60
N PHE A 450 29.33 -6.14 49.17
CA PHE A 450 29.35 -5.89 50.61
C PHE A 450 28.13 -6.52 51.29
N SER A 451 26.92 -6.21 50.82
CA SER A 451 25.67 -6.76 51.39
C SER A 451 25.61 -8.28 51.33
N ASN A 452 26.20 -8.91 50.30
CA ASN A 452 26.29 -10.36 50.22
C ASN A 452 27.27 -10.97 51.24
N GLN A 453 28.22 -10.18 51.74
CA GLN A 453 29.20 -10.61 52.75
C GLN A 453 28.78 -10.23 54.18
N ASP A 454 28.00 -9.16 54.35
CA ASP A 454 27.30 -8.80 55.59
C ASP A 454 26.09 -9.75 55.80
N ARG A 455 26.38 -10.95 56.29
CA ARG A 455 25.37 -12.03 56.41
C ARG A 455 24.32 -11.74 57.48
N ASN A 456 24.65 -10.92 58.48
CA ASN A 456 23.76 -10.62 59.59
C ASN A 456 22.95 -9.31 59.37
N GLY A 457 23.35 -8.49 58.39
CA GLY A 457 22.69 -7.25 58.00
C GLY A 457 22.91 -6.09 58.98
N ASP A 458 23.98 -6.11 59.78
CA ASP A 458 24.30 -5.09 60.77
C ASP A 458 25.07 -3.89 60.19
N GLY A 459 25.41 -3.95 58.89
CA GLY A 459 26.12 -2.91 58.16
C GLY A 459 27.63 -3.04 58.24
N LYS A 460 28.17 -4.14 58.77
CA LYS A 460 29.61 -4.38 58.95
C LYS A 460 29.97 -5.82 58.59
N ILE A 461 31.21 -6.04 58.19
CA ILE A 461 31.73 -7.40 57.95
C ILE A 461 32.79 -7.73 58.99
N THR A 462 32.57 -8.80 59.74
CA THR A 462 33.52 -9.34 60.72
C THR A 462 34.36 -10.48 60.14
N GLU A 463 35.47 -10.82 60.79
CA GLU A 463 36.36 -11.91 60.37
C GLU A 463 35.63 -13.27 60.30
N VAL A 464 34.59 -13.46 61.13
CA VAL A 464 33.76 -14.68 61.16
C VAL A 464 32.88 -14.76 59.91
N GLU A 465 32.24 -13.65 59.51
CA GLU A 465 31.41 -13.58 58.30
C GLU A 465 32.25 -13.78 57.03
N PHE A 466 33.49 -13.29 57.07
CA PHE A 466 34.46 -13.46 56.00
C PHE A 466 34.90 -14.93 55.80
N LYS A 467 35.16 -15.65 56.90
CA LYS A 467 35.62 -17.06 56.87
C LYS A 467 34.53 -18.08 56.52
N LEU A 468 33.27 -17.79 56.85
CA LEU A 468 32.15 -18.71 56.61
C LEU A 468 32.02 -19.12 55.12
N LYS A 469 32.51 -18.32 54.16
CA LYS A 469 32.52 -18.68 52.73
C LYS A 469 33.72 -19.53 52.29
N ALA A 470 34.86 -19.43 52.98
CA ALA A 470 36.06 -20.21 52.66
C ALA A 470 35.94 -21.67 53.12
N ASP A 471 35.20 -21.91 54.21
CA ASP A 471 34.93 -23.25 54.75
C ASP A 471 33.69 -23.93 54.11
N GLU A 472 32.86 -23.18 53.36
CA GLU A 472 31.69 -23.66 52.59
C GLU A 472 32.06 -24.13 51.15
N ALA A 473 33.33 -24.47 50.89
CA ALA A 473 33.84 -24.88 49.57
C ALA A 473 33.37 -26.28 49.08
N ALA A 474 32.09 -26.64 49.28
CA ALA A 474 31.51 -27.89 48.76
C ALA A 474 30.05 -27.81 48.28
N ALA A 475 29.41 -26.64 48.20
CA ALA A 475 28.10 -26.52 47.58
C ALA A 475 28.09 -25.38 46.54
N HIS A 476 28.17 -25.79 45.27
CA HIS A 476 27.76 -24.99 44.13
C HIS A 476 26.33 -24.52 44.36
N ASP A 477 26.11 -23.21 44.56
CA ASP A 477 24.81 -22.60 44.38
C ASP A 477 24.92 -21.60 43.22
N GLU A 478 24.35 -22.03 42.10
CA GLU A 478 24.03 -21.25 40.91
C GLU A 478 22.90 -20.27 41.25
N LEU A 479 23.06 -19.00 40.89
CA LEU A 479 21.96 -18.12 40.53
C LEU A 479 22.34 -17.30 39.30
#